data_AF-A0A8K0JLU8-F1
#
_entry.id   AF-A0A8K0JLU8-F1
#
_cell.length_a   1.000
_cell.length_b   1.000
_cell.length_c   1.000
_cell.angle_alpha   90.00
_cell.angle_beta   90.00
_cell.angle_gamma   90.00
#
_symmetry.space_group_name_H-M   'P 1'
#
loop_
_entity.id
_entity.type
_entity.pdbx_description
1 polymer ?
#
loop_
_entity_poly.entity_id
_entity_poly.type
_entity_poly.pdbx_seq_one_letter_code
_entity_poly.pdbx_strand_id
1 'polypeptide(L)' 'MGTLKSVDQFLNIRLDNIKVSDPDRFPHMMAIKNCFIRGSVVRYVQMPTGAVDTQLLEDATRREAKDNKK' A
#
# COMPACT_ATOMS: atom_id res chain seq x y z
N MET A 1 -0.72 -10.81 2.01
CA MET A 1 0.40 -10.12 2.70
C MET A 1 1.62 -10.11 1.80
N GLY A 2 2.51 -9.12 1.92
CA GLY A 2 3.72 -9.01 1.10
C GLY A 2 4.61 -7.87 1.61
N THR A 3 5.82 -7.76 1.08
CA THR A 3 6.78 -6.70 1.47
C THR A 3 6.71 -5.56 0.47
N LEU A 4 6.48 -4.34 0.94
CA LEU A 4 6.47 -3.15 0.10
C LEU A 4 7.87 -2.87 -0.46
N LYS A 5 8.01 -2.90 -1.79
CA LYS A 5 9.29 -2.66 -2.48
C LYS A 5 9.43 -1.23 -3.00
N SER A 6 8.37 -0.69 -3.60
CA SER A 6 8.35 0.69 -4.11
C SER A 6 6.92 1.20 -4.30
N VAL A 7 6.77 2.53 -4.29
CA VAL A 7 5.54 3.27 -4.61
C VAL A 7 5.87 4.39 -5.60
N ASP A 8 4.97 4.70 -6.52
CA ASP A 8 5.11 5.84 -7.45
C ASP A 8 4.09 6.95 -7.18
N GLN A 9 4.13 8.02 -7.98
CA GLN A 9 3.25 9.19 -7.85
C GLN A 9 1.74 8.90 -8.06
N PHE A 10 1.40 7.77 -8.68
CA PHE A 10 0.01 7.33 -8.86
C PHE A 10 -0.40 6.32 -7.80
N LEU A 11 0.43 6.14 -6.77
CA LEU A 11 0.25 5.18 -5.70
C LEU A 11 0.18 3.74 -6.21
N ASN A 12 0.82 3.44 -7.35
CA ASN A 12 1.01 2.05 -7.76
C ASN A 12 2.03 1.39 -6.83
N ILE A 13 1.80 0.12 -6.49
CA ILE A 13 2.54 -0.59 -5.46
C ILE A 13 3.26 -1.77 -6.07
N ARG A 14 4.57 -1.90 -5.79
CA ARG A 14 5.31 -3.15 -6.01
C ARG A 14 5.46 -3.89 -4.70
N LEU A 15 5.02 -5.14 -4.67
CA LEU A 15 5.16 -6.05 -3.54
C LEU A 15 6.06 -7.23 -3.92
N ASP A 16 7.00 -7.57 -3.04
CA ASP A 16 7.79 -8.79 -3.10
C ASP A 16 7.28 -9.81 -2.08
N ASN A 17 7.53 -11.09 -2.36
CA ASN A 17 7.17 -12.23 -1.50
C ASN A 17 5.70 -12.24 -1.05
N ILE A 18 4.78 -12.07 -2.00
CA ILE A 18 3.36 -12.06 -1.71
C ILE A 18 2.85 -13.43 -1.28
N LYS A 19 1.88 -13.42 -0.37
CA LYS A 19 1.08 -14.57 0.07
C LYS A 19 -0.39 -14.17 0.02
N VAL A 20 -1.20 -14.99 -0.63
CA VAL A 20 -2.65 -14.79 -0.71
C VAL A 20 -3.29 -15.32 0.56
N SER A 21 -4.24 -14.55 1.13
CA SER A 21 -4.90 -14.92 2.38
C SER A 21 -5.88 -16.09 2.20
N ASP A 22 -6.52 -16.18 1.03
CA ASP A 22 -7.48 -17.22 0.68
C ASP A 22 -7.03 -17.89 -0.63
N PRO A 23 -6.07 -18.82 -0.55
CA PRO A 23 -5.45 -19.43 -1.73
C PRO A 23 -6.42 -20.34 -2.50
N ASP A 24 -7.38 -20.97 -1.81
CA ASP A 24 -8.34 -21.90 -2.42
C ASP A 24 -9.32 -21.17 -3.34
N ARG A 25 -9.72 -19.95 -2.95
CA ARG A 25 -10.57 -19.08 -3.76
C ARG A 25 -9.83 -18.42 -4.92
N PHE A 26 -8.51 -18.21 -4.80
CA PHE A 26 -7.69 -17.51 -5.79
C PHE A 26 -6.44 -18.31 -6.20
N PRO A 27 -6.61 -19.50 -6.79
CA PRO A 27 -5.50 -20.42 -7.07
C PRO A 27 -4.49 -19.86 -8.08
N HIS A 28 -4.93 -18.98 -8.99
CA HIS A 28 -4.07 -18.35 -10.00
C HIS A 28 -2.98 -17.45 -9.41
N MET A 29 -3.15 -16.98 -8.16
CA MET A 29 -2.16 -16.14 -7.51
C MET A 29 -1.07 -16.93 -6.79
N MET A 30 -1.20 -18.26 -6.66
CA MET A 30 -0.28 -19.10 -5.88
C MET A 30 1.14 -19.17 -6.47
N ALA A 31 1.28 -19.02 -7.79
CA ALA A 31 2.59 -19.01 -8.45
C ALA A 31 3.30 -17.64 -8.41
N ILE A 32 2.59 -16.58 -8.01
CA ILE A 32 3.07 -15.22 -8.09
C ILE A 32 3.82 -14.88 -6.81
N LYS A 33 5.14 -14.64 -6.91
CA LYS A 33 5.96 -14.19 -5.77
C LYS A 33 6.02 -12.67 -5.66
N ASN A 34 6.09 -11.97 -6.80
CA ASN A 34 6.19 -10.51 -6.86
C ASN A 34 5.04 -9.97 -7.70
N CYS A 35 4.46 -8.84 -7.28
CA CYS A 35 3.28 -8.28 -7.91
C CYS A 35 3.37 -6.76 -8.04
N PHE A 36 2.86 -6.25 -9.15
CA PHE A 36 2.57 -4.83 -9.35
C PHE A 36 1.06 -4.62 -9.28
N ILE A 37 0.63 -3.71 -8.40
CA ILE A 37 -0.77 -3.37 -8.18
C ILE A 37 -0.98 -1.93 -8.59
N ARG A 38 -1.94 -1.69 -9.49
CA ARG A 38 -2.31 -0.35 -9.92
C ARG A 38 -3.01 0.39 -8.77
N GLY A 39 -2.59 1.61 -8.45
CA GLY A 39 -3.12 2.38 -7.31
C GLY A 39 -4.65 2.54 -7.36
N SER A 40 -5.21 2.71 -8.56
CA SER A 40 -6.65 2.87 -8.76
C SER A 40 -7.51 1.64 -8.44
N VAL A 41 -6.92 0.44 -8.28
CA VAL A 41 -7.68 -0.78 -7.88
C VAL A 41 -7.56 -1.10 -6.40
N VAL A 42 -6.77 -0.32 -5.65
CA VAL A 42 -6.54 -0.54 -4.22
C VAL A 42 -7.71 0.03 -3.42
N ARG A 43 -8.33 -0.80 -2.58
CA ARG A 43 -9.35 -0.34 -1.62
C ARG A 43 -8.73 -0.02 -0.26
N TYR A 44 -7.90 -0.92 0.25
CA TYR A 44 -7.27 -0.80 1.55
C TYR A 44 -5.83 -1.32 1.50
N VAL A 45 -4.97 -0.70 2.29
CA VAL A 45 -3.63 -1.20 2.62
C VAL A 45 -3.59 -1.38 4.13
N GLN A 46 -3.58 -2.63 4.58
CA GLN A 46 -3.45 -2.94 6.01
C GLN A 46 -1.97 -2.96 6.38
N MET A 47 -1.61 -2.23 7.44
CA MET A 47 -0.24 -2.16 7.95
C MET A 47 -0.23 -2.15 9.48
N PRO A 48 0.87 -2.56 10.14
CA PRO A 48 0.99 -2.51 11.60
C PRO A 48 0.93 -1.07 12.11
N THR A 49 0.25 -0.86 13.25
CA THR A 49 0.14 0.48 13.86
C THR A 49 1.51 1.06 14.21
N GLY A 50 2.46 0.24 14.66
CA GLY A 50 3.82 0.68 14.99
C GLY A 50 4.68 1.11 13.80
N ALA A 51 4.21 0.89 12.56
CA ALA A 51 4.89 1.38 11.36
C ALA A 51 4.46 2.80 10.98
N VAL A 52 3.56 3.42 11.73
CA VAL A 52 3.01 4.76 11.47
C VAL A 52 3.22 5.64 12.69
N ASP A 53 3.97 6.73 12.52
CA ASP A 53 3.98 7.84 13.47
C ASP A 53 2.78 8.75 13.16
N THR A 54 1.75 8.68 14.00
CA THR A 54 0.50 9.43 13.79
C THR A 54 0.70 10.93 14.01
N GLN A 55 1.61 11.34 14.91
CA GLN A 55 1.86 12.77 15.15
C GLN A 55 2.49 13.41 13.92
N LEU A 56 3.51 12.76 13.35
CA LEU A 56 4.17 13.21 12.13
C LEU A 56 3.20 13.23 10.94
N LEU A 57 2.37 12.19 10.80
CA LEU A 57 1.38 12.10 9.74
C LEU A 57 0.36 13.25 9.80
N GLU A 58 -0.22 13.48 10.98
CA GLU A 58 -1.16 14.57 11.19
C GLU A 58 -0.57 15.95 10.89
N ASP A 59 0.66 16.20 11.34
CA ASP A 59 1.37 17.46 11.07
C ASP A 59 1.63 17.66 9.57
N ALA A 60 2.07 16.62 8.87
CA ALA A 60 2.29 16.65 7.43
C ALA A 60 0.98 16.96 6.67
N THR A 61 -0.12 16.28 7.02
CA THR A 61 -1.44 16.51 6.42
C THR A 61 -1.94 17.94 6.66
N ARG A 62 -1.74 18.50 7.86
CA ARG A 62 -2.11 19.91 8.14
C ARG A 62 -1.33 20.91 7.29
N ARG A 63 -0.06 20.63 6.98
CA ARG A 63 0.76 21.50 6.11
C ARG A 63 0.30 21.39 4.65
N GLU A 64 0.18 20.16 4.14
CA GLU A 64 -0.27 19.90 2.77
C GLU A 64 -1.66 20.50 2.48
N ALA A 65 -2.61 20.39 3.42
CA ALA A 65 -3.94 20.96 3.27
C ALA A 65 -3.97 22.51 3.24
N LYS A 66 -2.94 23.18 3.79
CA LYS A 66 -2.79 24.64 3.66
C LYS A 66 -2.22 25.01 2.29
N ASP A 67 -1.28 24.22 1.79
CA ASP A 67 -0.64 24.45 0.49
C ASP A 67 -1.62 24.20 -0.67
N ASN A 68 -2.48 23.18 -0.56
CA ASN A 68 -3.54 22.87 -1.54
C ASN A 68 -4.72 23.87 -1.57
N LYS A 69 -4.73 24.89 -0.71
CA LYS A 69 -5.74 25.96 -0.72
C LYS A 69 -5.32 27.20 -1.52
N LYS A 70 -4.12 27.19 -2.11
CA LYS A 70 -3.69 28.16 -3.13
C LYS A 70 -4.12 27.69 -4.52
#